data_AF-A0A0F6W430-F1
#
_entry.id   AF-A0A0F6W430-F1
#
_cell.length_a   1.000
_cell.length_b   1.000
_cell.length_c   1.000
_cell.angle_alpha   90.00
_cell.angle_beta   90.00
_cell.angle_gamma   90.00
#
_symmetry.space_group_name_H-M   'P 1'
#
loop_
_entity.id
_entity.type
_entity.pdbx_description
1 polymer ?
#
loop_
_entity_poly.entity_id
_entity_poly.type
_entity_poly.pdbx_seq_one_letter_code
_entity_poly.pdbx_strand_id
1 'polypeptide(L)'
;MRLLSSLLTALLAFFALVSSARADDPPVPSDVSLAHFEASALPPAPEGFVTRVVGDVRWDHPRAASPLVDELVATLGREWPRIERELGAEIDDALVIRIARDPDEMAALAPPNAPPPAYAVGVAYPATGLVLLTLSAPSTWERPSVPQVLTHELSHVALHRAAGGRPVPRWLSEGLAIHQARERSFERVQTLWEATVRGTLLPLDDLSRGFPAQAHRVSVAYAESADFVEWLRLRGGDDAHFRELVSRIARDQPFETAVSQTWSAGIGQLEHEWREGLAERYGAMPLLLGTGLIWALIGVLVLLAWWRRRRDARRTLERWGAEEERAARAAAVARIAVVTTARPVRDDAPAHDAPADGAPADGPRAADGARAADDEDDGDDDASPPRDARGPRDPHVPTIVWEGRSHTLH
;
A
#
# COMPACT_ATOMS: atom_id res chain seq x y z
N MET A 1 -4.83 -31.14 10.77
CA MET A 1 -4.99 -30.97 9.31
C MET A 1 -5.87 -29.78 8.97
N ARG A 2 -7.21 -29.80 9.19
CA ARG A 2 -8.13 -28.71 8.79
C ARG A 2 -7.61 -27.28 9.06
N LEU A 3 -7.23 -26.94 10.29
CA LEU A 3 -6.69 -25.62 10.64
C LEU A 3 -5.43 -25.19 9.84
N LEU A 4 -4.58 -26.13 9.44
CA LEU A 4 -3.37 -25.85 8.65
C LEU A 4 -3.72 -25.50 7.20
N SER A 5 -4.72 -26.20 6.64
CA SER A 5 -5.30 -25.88 5.32
C SER A 5 -6.01 -24.53 5.34
N SER A 6 -6.77 -24.21 6.40
CA SER A 6 -7.40 -22.89 6.57
C SER A 6 -6.37 -21.75 6.58
N LEU A 7 -5.24 -21.93 7.29
CA LEU A 7 -4.19 -20.92 7.36
C LEU A 7 -3.45 -20.76 6.02
N LEU A 8 -3.16 -21.87 5.33
CA LEU A 8 -2.53 -21.84 4.01
C LEU A 8 -3.43 -21.19 2.96
N THR A 9 -4.74 -21.49 3.00
CA THR A 9 -5.74 -20.87 2.10
C THR A 9 -5.89 -19.38 2.40
N ALA A 10 -5.84 -18.96 3.67
CA ALA A 10 -5.86 -17.54 4.04
C ALA A 10 -4.59 -16.80 3.58
N LEU A 11 -3.40 -17.44 3.67
CA LEU A 11 -2.15 -16.85 3.22
C LEU A 11 -2.06 -16.77 1.68
N LEU A 12 -2.54 -17.81 0.97
CA LEU A 12 -2.69 -17.79 -0.48
C LEU A 12 -3.74 -16.77 -0.93
N ALA A 13 -4.85 -16.62 -0.20
CA ALA A 13 -5.85 -15.58 -0.47
C ALA A 13 -5.29 -14.17 -0.23
N PHE A 14 -4.41 -13.98 0.77
CA PHE A 14 -3.74 -12.71 1.01
C PHE A 14 -2.75 -12.35 -0.11
N PHE A 15 -1.90 -13.30 -0.53
CA PHE A 15 -1.03 -13.10 -1.69
C PHE A 15 -1.80 -12.98 -3.00
N ALA A 16 -2.95 -13.66 -3.14
CA ALA A 16 -3.84 -13.48 -4.27
C ALA A 16 -4.48 -12.08 -4.27
N LEU A 17 -4.94 -11.54 -3.12
CA LEU A 17 -5.45 -10.17 -3.02
C LEU A 17 -4.40 -9.13 -3.41
N VAL A 18 -3.17 -9.29 -2.92
CA VAL A 18 -2.03 -8.41 -3.25
C VAL A 18 -1.61 -8.54 -4.72
N SER A 19 -1.88 -9.68 -5.38
CA SER A 19 -1.57 -9.93 -6.79
C SER A 19 -2.75 -9.68 -7.76
N SER A 20 -3.98 -9.65 -7.25
CA SER A 20 -5.22 -9.42 -8.01
C SER A 20 -5.71 -7.97 -7.93
N ALA A 21 -4.85 -7.04 -7.50
CA ALA A 21 -4.99 -5.61 -7.78
C ALA A 21 -4.71 -5.34 -9.27
N ARG A 22 -5.50 -5.97 -10.14
CA ARG A 22 -5.67 -5.66 -11.56
C ARG A 22 -7.17 -5.56 -11.83
N ALA A 23 -7.71 -4.39 -11.49
CA ALA A 23 -8.73 -3.76 -12.29
C ALA A 23 -8.03 -2.61 -13.04
N ASP A 24 -8.26 -2.48 -14.34
CA ASP A 24 -7.68 -1.42 -15.16
C ASP A 24 -8.42 -0.08 -14.97
N ASP A 25 -8.31 0.51 -13.77
CA ASP A 25 -8.68 1.92 -13.57
C ASP A 25 -7.47 2.81 -13.87
N PRO A 26 -7.57 3.77 -14.80
CA PRO A 26 -6.54 4.77 -15.00
C PRO A 26 -6.53 5.73 -13.79
N PRO A 27 -5.38 5.95 -13.14
CA PRO A 27 -5.23 7.10 -12.25
C PRO A 27 -5.33 8.36 -13.10
N VAL A 28 -6.50 8.99 -13.02
CA VAL A 28 -6.87 10.20 -13.73
C VAL A 28 -6.08 11.38 -13.17
N PRO A 29 -5.42 12.21 -14.01
CA PRO A 29 -4.98 13.53 -13.57
C PRO A 29 -6.20 14.32 -13.10
N SER A 30 -6.29 14.60 -11.81
CA SER A 30 -7.34 15.42 -11.21
C SER A 30 -7.30 16.88 -11.69
N ASP A 31 -6.14 17.28 -12.17
CA ASP A 31 -5.58 18.61 -12.22
C ASP A 31 -4.90 18.82 -13.58
N VAL A 32 -4.99 20.04 -14.11
CA VAL A 32 -4.38 20.40 -15.38
C VAL A 32 -3.98 21.88 -15.37
N SER A 33 -2.69 22.14 -15.54
CA SER A 33 -2.15 23.50 -15.66
C SER A 33 -1.96 23.91 -17.12
N LEU A 34 -2.66 24.97 -17.57
CA LEU A 34 -2.64 25.47 -18.95
C LEU A 34 -1.92 26.83 -19.04
N ALA A 35 -0.60 26.77 -19.22
CA ALA A 35 0.32 27.91 -19.09
C ALA A 35 0.19 29.03 -20.15
N HIS A 36 -0.52 28.82 -21.27
CA HIS A 36 -0.58 29.78 -22.37
C HIS A 36 -2.01 30.04 -22.86
N PHE A 37 -2.58 31.18 -22.46
CA PHE A 37 -3.84 31.70 -22.97
C PHE A 37 -3.86 33.24 -22.82
N GLU A 38 -4.05 33.98 -23.92
CA GLU A 38 -4.41 35.40 -23.83
C GLU A 38 -5.91 35.53 -23.53
N ALA A 39 -6.28 36.42 -22.60
CA ALA A 39 -7.64 36.56 -22.08
C ALA A 39 -8.68 37.10 -23.10
N SER A 40 -9.00 36.32 -24.13
CA SER A 40 -10.24 36.48 -24.89
C SER A 40 -11.42 36.37 -23.93
N ALA A 41 -12.48 37.15 -24.16
CA ALA A 41 -13.61 37.24 -23.24
C ALA A 41 -14.15 35.85 -22.84
N LEU A 42 -13.99 35.50 -21.56
CA LEU A 42 -14.42 34.22 -21.03
C LEU A 42 -15.92 34.02 -21.26
N PRO A 43 -16.40 32.77 -21.49
CA PRO A 43 -17.82 32.51 -21.69
C PRO A 43 -18.68 33.12 -20.57
N PRO A 44 -19.86 33.68 -20.88
CA PRO A 44 -20.77 34.21 -19.88
C PRO A 44 -21.22 33.09 -18.93
N ALA A 45 -21.49 33.42 -17.67
CA ALA A 45 -21.98 32.45 -16.71
C ALA A 45 -23.38 31.93 -17.12
N PRO A 46 -23.65 30.61 -17.07
CA PRO A 46 -24.95 30.03 -17.42
C PRO A 46 -26.12 30.51 -16.55
N GLU A 47 -27.35 30.26 -17.01
CA GLU A 47 -28.54 30.52 -16.19
C GLU A 47 -28.49 29.72 -14.87
N GLY A 48 -28.91 30.37 -13.78
CA GLY A 48 -28.85 29.79 -12.43
C GLY A 48 -27.51 29.99 -11.71
N PHE A 49 -26.49 30.52 -12.38
CA PHE A 49 -25.26 30.99 -11.72
C PHE A 49 -25.52 32.31 -10.95
N VAL A 50 -24.61 32.59 -10.02
CA VAL A 50 -24.44 33.88 -9.37
C VAL A 50 -22.96 34.26 -9.41
N THR A 51 -22.68 35.55 -9.55
CA THR A 51 -21.34 36.11 -9.39
C THR A 51 -21.22 36.75 -8.02
N ARG A 52 -20.12 36.45 -7.31
CA ARG A 52 -19.74 37.03 -6.01
C ARG A 52 -18.33 37.59 -6.15
N VAL A 53 -18.04 38.72 -5.50
CA VAL A 53 -16.69 39.31 -5.44
C VAL A 53 -16.28 39.40 -3.96
N VAL A 54 -15.06 38.99 -3.65
CA VAL A 54 -14.47 39.03 -2.30
C VAL A 54 -13.00 39.41 -2.45
N GLY A 55 -12.59 40.58 -1.97
CA GLY A 55 -11.32 41.17 -2.38
C GLY A 55 -11.28 41.35 -3.89
N ASP A 56 -10.13 41.09 -4.51
CA ASP A 56 -9.97 41.10 -5.97
C ASP A 56 -10.32 39.73 -6.62
N VAL A 57 -10.91 38.80 -5.86
CA VAL A 57 -11.39 37.49 -6.38
C VAL A 57 -12.84 37.55 -6.82
N ARG A 58 -13.07 37.22 -8.09
CA ARG A 58 -14.40 36.94 -8.65
C ARG A 58 -14.70 35.45 -8.58
N TRP A 59 -15.87 35.11 -8.04
CA TRP A 59 -16.42 33.75 -8.00
C TRP A 59 -17.68 33.66 -8.90
N ASP A 60 -17.67 32.82 -9.94
CA ASP A 60 -18.86 32.49 -10.74
C ASP A 60 -19.31 31.05 -10.40
N HIS A 61 -20.51 30.85 -9.86
CA HIS A 61 -20.96 29.50 -9.43
C HIS A 61 -22.48 29.30 -9.47
N PRO A 62 -22.99 28.06 -9.58
CA PRO A 62 -24.41 27.74 -9.40
C PRO A 62 -24.92 28.26 -8.05
N ARG A 63 -26.14 28.81 -8.02
CA ARG A 63 -26.76 29.29 -6.77
C ARG A 63 -26.78 28.25 -5.65
N ALA A 64 -26.95 26.97 -6.00
CA ALA A 64 -26.93 25.85 -5.04
C ALA A 64 -25.55 25.64 -4.37
N ALA A 65 -24.46 26.05 -5.01
CA ALA A 65 -23.11 25.90 -4.48
C ALA A 65 -22.70 26.98 -3.47
N SER A 66 -23.54 27.99 -3.21
CA SER A 66 -23.20 29.15 -2.35
C SER A 66 -22.56 28.76 -0.99
N PRO A 67 -23.06 27.75 -0.24
CA PRO A 67 -22.44 27.36 1.04
C PRO A 67 -21.03 26.76 0.89
N LEU A 68 -20.75 26.06 -0.22
CA LEU A 68 -19.41 25.58 -0.54
C LEU A 68 -18.50 26.77 -0.91
N VAL A 69 -19.03 27.80 -1.58
CA VAL A 69 -18.24 29.01 -1.89
C VAL A 69 -17.84 29.77 -0.63
N ASP A 70 -18.66 29.79 0.43
CA ASP A 70 -18.22 30.31 1.73
C ASP A 70 -17.03 29.52 2.33
N GLU A 71 -17.04 28.19 2.21
CA GLU A 71 -15.91 27.32 2.61
C GLU A 71 -14.66 27.53 1.74
N LEU A 72 -14.83 27.68 0.42
CA LEU A 72 -13.73 27.90 -0.52
C LEU A 72 -13.11 29.30 -0.39
N VAL A 73 -13.91 30.34 -0.15
CA VAL A 73 -13.43 31.68 0.22
C VAL A 73 -12.64 31.64 1.53
N ALA A 74 -13.16 30.93 2.54
CA ALA A 74 -12.44 30.73 3.80
C ALA A 74 -11.16 29.89 3.62
N THR A 75 -11.08 29.05 2.59
CA THR A 75 -9.88 28.24 2.27
C THR A 75 -8.83 29.06 1.54
N LEU A 76 -9.20 29.81 0.50
CA LEU A 76 -8.35 30.79 -0.17
C LEU A 76 -7.64 31.69 0.87
N GLY A 77 -8.41 32.30 1.79
CA GLY A 77 -7.87 33.19 2.81
C GLY A 77 -6.94 32.55 3.87
N ARG A 78 -6.84 31.22 3.91
CA ARG A 78 -5.83 30.49 4.73
C ARG A 78 -4.65 30.03 3.91
N GLU A 79 -4.91 29.48 2.73
CA GLU A 79 -3.91 28.77 1.94
C GLU A 79 -3.13 29.69 0.99
N TRP A 80 -3.73 30.75 0.42
CA TRP A 80 -3.01 31.69 -0.43
C TRP A 80 -1.83 32.36 0.31
N PRO A 81 -2.01 32.96 1.51
CA PRO A 81 -0.87 33.55 2.23
C PRO A 81 0.16 32.52 2.69
N ARG A 82 -0.18 31.22 2.73
CA ARG A 82 0.78 30.15 2.99
C ARG A 82 1.60 29.85 1.74
N ILE A 83 0.94 29.69 0.59
CA ILE A 83 1.56 29.46 -0.71
C ILE A 83 2.54 30.61 -1.04
N GLU A 84 2.15 31.87 -0.81
CA GLU A 84 3.03 33.04 -0.91
C GLU A 84 4.29 32.92 -0.05
N ARG A 85 4.17 32.53 1.23
CA ARG A 85 5.31 32.38 2.15
C ARG A 85 6.25 31.24 1.78
N GLU A 86 5.71 30.15 1.21
CA GLU A 86 6.49 29.00 0.72
C GLU A 86 7.20 29.32 -0.61
N LEU A 87 6.58 30.11 -1.49
CA LEU A 87 7.17 30.62 -2.73
C LEU A 87 8.12 31.82 -2.54
N GLY A 88 7.96 32.58 -1.45
CA GLY A 88 8.83 33.69 -1.09
C GLY A 88 8.61 34.96 -1.91
N ALA A 89 7.43 35.10 -2.50
CA ALA A 89 7.01 36.25 -3.30
C ALA A 89 5.72 36.85 -2.72
N GLU A 90 5.53 38.15 -2.92
CA GLU A 90 4.22 38.80 -2.81
C GLU A 90 3.49 38.56 -4.13
N ILE A 91 2.27 38.01 -4.09
CA ILE A 91 1.58 37.51 -5.28
C ILE A 91 0.17 38.11 -5.35
N ASP A 92 -0.18 38.74 -6.48
CA ASP A 92 -1.52 39.31 -6.65
C ASP A 92 -2.60 38.23 -6.54
N ASP A 93 -3.58 38.46 -5.67
CA ASP A 93 -4.72 37.57 -5.44
C ASP A 93 -5.88 37.85 -6.42
N ALA A 94 -5.67 38.71 -7.42
CA ALA A 94 -6.61 38.93 -8.52
C ALA A 94 -6.88 37.60 -9.26
N LEU A 95 -8.07 37.03 -9.06
CA LEU A 95 -8.40 35.67 -9.49
C LEU A 95 -9.84 35.61 -10.02
N VAL A 96 -10.07 34.74 -11.00
CA VAL A 96 -11.40 34.36 -11.46
C VAL A 96 -11.59 32.88 -11.18
N ILE A 97 -12.42 32.54 -10.21
CA ILE A 97 -12.69 31.16 -9.81
C ILE A 97 -14.10 30.79 -10.28
N ARG A 98 -14.21 29.77 -11.12
CA ARG A 98 -15.50 29.29 -11.65
C ARG A 98 -15.78 27.88 -11.17
N ILE A 99 -17.02 27.62 -10.78
CA ILE A 99 -17.44 26.31 -10.29
C ILE A 99 -18.52 25.78 -11.23
N ALA A 100 -18.24 24.67 -11.89
CA ALA A 100 -19.17 23.91 -12.72
C ALA A 100 -19.92 22.84 -11.91
N ARG A 101 -21.05 22.36 -12.41
CA ARG A 101 -21.73 21.17 -11.87
C ARG A 101 -21.01 19.86 -12.21
N ASP A 102 -20.40 19.82 -13.38
CA ASP A 102 -19.81 18.64 -14.02
C ASP A 102 -18.66 19.03 -14.98
N PRO A 103 -17.84 18.08 -15.46
CA PRO A 103 -16.73 18.37 -16.37
C PRO A 103 -17.16 18.98 -17.71
N ASP A 104 -18.37 18.68 -18.20
CA ASP A 104 -18.89 19.25 -19.46
C ASP A 104 -19.23 20.74 -19.30
N GLU A 105 -19.87 21.14 -18.20
CA GLU A 105 -20.06 22.54 -17.83
C GLU A 105 -18.71 23.23 -17.52
N MET A 106 -17.73 22.51 -16.97
CA MET A 106 -16.39 23.05 -16.75
C MET A 106 -15.70 23.38 -18.08
N ALA A 107 -15.83 22.52 -19.09
CA ALA A 107 -15.34 22.79 -20.44
C ALA A 107 -16.12 23.92 -21.13
N ALA A 108 -17.43 24.07 -20.88
CA ALA A 108 -18.24 25.18 -21.40
C ALA A 108 -17.92 26.54 -20.73
N LEU A 109 -17.40 26.54 -19.50
CA LEU A 109 -16.96 27.74 -18.76
C LEU A 109 -15.50 28.16 -19.10
N ALA A 110 -14.76 27.30 -19.78
CA ALA A 110 -13.36 27.46 -20.13
C ALA A 110 -13.13 28.35 -21.38
N PRO A 111 -11.89 28.80 -21.61
CA PRO A 111 -11.49 29.39 -22.89
C PRO A 111 -11.81 28.48 -24.09
N PRO A 112 -12.56 28.94 -25.11
CA PRO A 112 -12.96 28.10 -26.25
C PRO A 112 -11.80 27.54 -27.10
N ASN A 113 -10.61 28.12 -26.98
CA ASN A 113 -9.37 27.71 -27.65
C ASN A 113 -8.41 26.89 -26.76
N ALA A 114 -8.73 26.72 -25.47
CA ALA A 114 -7.95 25.92 -24.53
C ALA A 114 -8.89 25.17 -23.56
N PRO A 115 -9.72 24.22 -24.05
CA PRO A 115 -10.62 23.45 -23.20
C PRO A 115 -9.84 22.48 -22.29
N PRO A 116 -10.33 22.20 -21.07
CA PRO A 116 -9.76 21.17 -20.21
C PRO A 116 -10.01 19.77 -20.77
N PRO A 117 -9.15 18.79 -20.44
CA PRO A 117 -9.46 17.37 -20.61
C PRO A 117 -10.73 16.97 -19.87
N ALA A 118 -11.59 16.16 -20.51
CA ALA A 118 -12.91 15.77 -20.00
C ALA A 118 -12.91 14.95 -18.69
N TYR A 119 -11.74 14.53 -18.21
CA TYR A 119 -11.56 13.78 -16.96
C TYR A 119 -11.21 14.67 -15.75
N ALA A 120 -10.83 15.94 -15.98
CA ALA A 120 -10.28 16.81 -14.95
C ALA A 120 -11.35 17.22 -13.92
N VAL A 121 -10.96 17.38 -12.65
CA VAL A 121 -11.83 17.88 -11.57
C VAL A 121 -11.48 19.32 -11.13
N GLY A 122 -10.28 19.79 -11.48
CA GLY A 122 -9.86 21.19 -11.50
C GLY A 122 -9.04 21.49 -12.76
N VAL A 123 -8.87 22.78 -13.07
CA VAL A 123 -7.94 23.27 -14.10
C VAL A 123 -7.56 24.73 -13.84
N ALA A 124 -6.27 25.04 -13.95
CA ALA A 124 -5.73 26.40 -13.84
C ALA A 124 -5.26 26.93 -15.19
N TYR A 125 -5.42 28.24 -15.39
CA TYR A 125 -4.84 29.00 -16.49
C TYR A 125 -3.95 30.09 -15.87
N PRO A 126 -2.70 29.75 -15.49
CA PRO A 126 -1.91 30.60 -14.59
C PRO A 126 -1.67 32.01 -15.11
N ALA A 127 -1.54 32.18 -16.44
CA ALA A 127 -1.33 33.47 -17.09
C ALA A 127 -2.51 34.46 -16.97
N THR A 128 -3.71 33.99 -16.62
CA THR A 128 -4.92 34.84 -16.50
C THR A 128 -5.55 34.82 -15.11
N GLY A 129 -4.96 34.10 -14.15
CA GLY A 129 -5.54 33.93 -12.82
C GLY A 129 -6.89 33.20 -12.79
N LEU A 130 -7.21 32.45 -13.86
CA LEU A 130 -8.45 31.69 -13.96
C LEU A 130 -8.27 30.27 -13.39
N VAL A 131 -9.17 29.88 -12.49
CA VAL A 131 -9.31 28.53 -11.95
C VAL A 131 -10.73 28.04 -12.24
N LEU A 132 -10.88 26.82 -12.77
CA LEU A 132 -12.17 26.14 -12.88
C LEU A 132 -12.16 24.91 -11.99
N LEU A 133 -13.29 24.60 -11.36
CA LEU A 133 -13.53 23.44 -10.50
C LEU A 133 -14.87 22.82 -10.87
N THR A 134 -15.06 21.51 -10.68
CA THR A 134 -16.39 20.86 -10.82
C THR A 134 -16.93 20.33 -9.49
N LEU A 135 -18.25 20.44 -9.27
CA LEU A 135 -18.94 19.86 -8.11
C LEU A 135 -19.04 18.33 -8.18
N SER A 136 -18.97 17.73 -9.36
CA SER A 136 -18.96 16.27 -9.55
C SER A 136 -17.66 15.78 -10.19
N ALA A 137 -17.38 14.49 -9.99
CA ALA A 137 -16.32 13.75 -10.67
C ALA A 137 -16.94 12.48 -11.27
N PRO A 138 -16.27 11.81 -12.22
CA PRO A 138 -16.59 10.42 -12.59
C PRO A 138 -16.75 9.54 -11.35
N SER A 139 -17.66 8.56 -11.41
CA SER A 139 -18.23 7.88 -10.23
C SER A 139 -17.35 6.80 -9.61
N THR A 140 -16.04 7.04 -9.49
CA THR A 140 -15.02 6.07 -9.08
C THR A 140 -14.01 6.68 -8.09
N TRP A 141 -13.96 6.07 -6.91
CA TRP A 141 -12.93 6.22 -5.86
C TRP A 141 -12.89 7.52 -5.03
N GLU A 142 -11.96 7.56 -4.07
CA GLU A 142 -11.95 8.48 -2.93
C GLU A 142 -11.49 9.89 -3.34
N ARG A 143 -12.48 10.72 -3.69
CA ARG A 143 -12.27 12.02 -4.31
C ARG A 143 -11.51 13.01 -3.41
N PRO A 144 -10.49 13.73 -3.90
CA PRO A 144 -9.96 14.92 -3.25
C PRO A 144 -11.07 15.93 -2.95
N SER A 145 -11.01 16.57 -1.79
CA SER A 145 -12.04 17.57 -1.42
C SER A 145 -11.96 18.80 -2.33
N VAL A 146 -13.08 19.47 -2.63
CA VAL A 146 -13.05 20.67 -3.49
C VAL A 146 -12.13 21.78 -2.92
N PRO A 147 -12.04 22.00 -1.59
CA PRO A 147 -11.01 22.86 -0.99
C PRO A 147 -9.56 22.43 -1.27
N GLN A 148 -9.30 21.14 -1.39
CA GLN A 148 -7.99 20.58 -1.71
C GLN A 148 -7.64 20.76 -3.20
N VAL A 149 -8.57 20.47 -4.10
CA VAL A 149 -8.41 20.75 -5.54
C VAL A 149 -8.19 22.25 -5.77
N LEU A 150 -8.96 23.12 -5.11
CA LEU A 150 -8.71 24.57 -5.14
C LEU A 150 -7.29 24.91 -4.70
N THR A 151 -6.77 24.29 -3.63
CA THR A 151 -5.41 24.55 -3.14
C THR A 151 -4.35 24.09 -4.15
N HIS A 152 -4.60 23.01 -4.90
CA HIS A 152 -3.77 22.54 -6.00
C HIS A 152 -3.73 23.57 -7.15
N GLU A 153 -4.90 23.96 -7.67
CA GLU A 153 -4.99 24.91 -8.80
C GLU A 153 -4.41 26.29 -8.45
N LEU A 154 -4.60 26.76 -7.20
CA LEU A 154 -3.99 27.99 -6.70
C LEU A 154 -2.44 27.91 -6.69
N SER A 155 -1.86 26.74 -6.44
CA SER A 155 -0.40 26.55 -6.50
C SER A 155 0.15 26.81 -7.91
N HIS A 156 -0.52 26.34 -8.96
CA HIS A 156 -0.11 26.62 -10.33
C HIS A 156 -0.13 28.13 -10.66
N VAL A 157 -1.21 28.83 -10.28
CA VAL A 157 -1.33 30.28 -10.50
C VAL A 157 -0.25 31.04 -9.73
N ALA A 158 -0.06 30.71 -8.45
CA ALA A 158 0.93 31.35 -7.60
C ALA A 158 2.36 31.10 -8.07
N LEU A 159 2.72 29.85 -8.43
CA LEU A 159 4.05 29.51 -8.93
C LEU A 159 4.37 30.25 -10.24
N HIS A 160 3.41 30.33 -11.17
CA HIS A 160 3.59 31.08 -12.41
C HIS A 160 3.83 32.57 -12.17
N ARG A 161 3.01 33.20 -11.31
CA ARG A 161 3.17 34.61 -10.93
C ARG A 161 4.51 34.85 -10.22
N ALA A 162 4.87 34.03 -9.24
CA ALA A 162 6.12 34.12 -8.50
C ALA A 162 7.36 33.88 -9.37
N ALA A 163 7.26 33.05 -10.42
CA ALA A 163 8.29 32.86 -11.45
C ALA A 163 8.40 34.02 -12.46
N GLY A 164 7.54 35.05 -12.36
CA GLY A 164 7.47 36.15 -13.32
C GLY A 164 6.92 35.73 -14.69
N GLY A 165 5.97 34.79 -14.71
CA GLY A 165 5.33 34.26 -15.92
C GLY A 165 6.15 33.23 -16.70
N ARG A 166 7.34 32.85 -16.21
CA ARG A 166 8.29 31.99 -16.94
C ARG A 166 7.95 30.50 -16.88
N PRO A 167 8.40 29.71 -17.87
CA PRO A 167 8.26 28.27 -17.85
C PRO A 167 9.05 27.65 -16.69
N VAL A 168 8.42 26.70 -16.01
CA VAL A 168 9.03 25.79 -15.05
C VAL A 168 8.82 24.35 -15.55
N PRO A 169 9.69 23.38 -15.19
CA PRO A 169 9.46 21.98 -15.53
C PRO A 169 8.12 21.48 -14.99
N ARG A 170 7.40 20.65 -15.76
CA ARG A 170 6.08 20.17 -15.33
C ARG A 170 6.14 19.43 -13.99
N TRP A 171 7.11 18.52 -13.79
CA TRP A 171 7.30 17.83 -12.49
C TRP A 171 7.42 18.78 -11.29
N LEU A 172 7.99 19.98 -11.46
CA LEU A 172 8.12 20.95 -10.39
C LEU A 172 6.78 21.60 -10.05
N SER A 173 5.96 21.89 -11.07
CA SER A 173 4.62 22.47 -10.87
C SER A 173 3.68 21.45 -10.23
N GLU A 174 3.60 20.22 -10.75
CA GLU A 174 2.67 19.21 -10.20
C GLU A 174 3.13 18.75 -8.80
N GLY A 175 4.44 18.57 -8.61
CA GLY A 175 5.01 18.15 -7.33
C GLY A 175 4.82 19.19 -6.22
N LEU A 176 4.97 20.48 -6.55
CA LEU A 176 4.67 21.57 -5.62
C LEU A 176 3.17 21.67 -5.34
N ALA A 177 2.32 21.56 -6.37
CA ALA A 177 0.88 21.64 -6.18
C ALA A 177 0.35 20.50 -5.30
N ILE A 178 0.83 19.27 -5.49
CA ILE A 178 0.58 18.13 -4.59
C ILE A 178 1.05 18.41 -3.15
N HIS A 179 2.26 18.94 -2.97
CA HIS A 179 2.79 19.29 -1.65
C HIS A 179 1.90 20.35 -0.97
N GLN A 180 1.57 21.42 -1.68
CA GLN A 180 0.80 22.55 -1.15
C GLN A 180 -0.67 22.20 -0.92
N ALA A 181 -1.28 21.35 -1.75
CA ALA A 181 -2.59 20.75 -1.51
C ALA A 181 -2.58 19.66 -0.40
N ARG A 182 -1.39 19.32 0.12
CA ARG A 182 -1.16 18.31 1.18
C ARG A 182 -1.77 16.96 0.85
N GLU A 183 -1.74 16.57 -0.42
CA GLU A 183 -2.36 15.34 -0.89
C GLU A 183 -1.60 14.10 -0.43
N ARG A 184 -2.18 13.41 0.55
CA ARG A 184 -1.68 12.14 1.07
C ARG A 184 -2.46 11.00 0.43
N SER A 185 -1.93 10.45 -0.66
CA SER A 185 -2.45 9.24 -1.29
C SER A 185 -1.56 8.04 -0.95
N PHE A 186 -2.15 6.99 -0.37
CA PHE A 186 -1.46 5.71 -0.16
C PHE A 186 -1.12 5.03 -1.50
N GLU A 187 -2.02 5.15 -2.49
CA GLU A 187 -1.81 4.67 -3.86
C GLU A 187 -0.58 5.33 -4.52
N ARG A 188 -0.36 6.63 -4.28
CA ARG A 188 0.83 7.35 -4.77
C ARG A 188 2.12 6.80 -4.15
N VAL A 189 2.10 6.47 -2.85
CA VAL A 189 3.24 5.83 -2.16
C VAL A 189 3.47 4.40 -2.67
N GLN A 190 2.41 3.62 -2.88
CA GLN A 190 2.52 2.28 -3.49
C GLN A 190 3.07 2.37 -4.92
N THR A 191 2.57 3.30 -5.73
CA THR A 191 3.00 3.54 -7.11
C THR A 191 4.50 3.83 -7.17
N LEU A 192 5.01 4.72 -6.30
CA LEU A 192 6.44 5.04 -6.24
C LEU A 192 7.28 3.84 -5.77
N TRP A 193 6.80 3.09 -4.78
CA TRP A 193 7.44 1.86 -4.32
C TRP A 193 7.53 0.81 -5.42
N GLU A 194 6.43 0.55 -6.14
CA GLU A 194 6.40 -0.39 -7.26
C GLU A 194 7.29 0.07 -8.40
N ALA A 195 7.26 1.35 -8.78
CA ALA A 195 8.12 1.89 -9.83
C ALA A 195 9.61 1.80 -9.48
N THR A 196 9.97 2.03 -8.20
CA THR A 196 11.34 1.87 -7.70
C THR A 196 11.78 0.40 -7.79
N VAL A 197 10.98 -0.54 -7.24
CA VAL A 197 11.32 -1.97 -7.19
C VAL A 197 11.33 -2.63 -8.58
N ARG A 198 10.50 -2.14 -9.51
CA ARG A 198 10.44 -2.62 -10.91
C ARG A 198 11.48 -1.95 -11.82
N GLY A 199 12.15 -0.89 -11.37
CA GLY A 199 13.06 -0.11 -12.20
C GLY A 199 12.37 0.68 -13.31
N THR A 200 11.12 1.12 -13.10
CA THR A 200 10.28 1.83 -14.08
C THR A 200 10.05 3.30 -13.75
N LEU A 201 10.95 3.89 -12.94
CA LEU A 201 11.05 5.33 -12.68
C LEU A 201 11.34 6.11 -13.99
N LEU A 202 10.81 7.33 -14.12
CA LEU A 202 10.83 8.13 -15.34
C LEU A 202 11.90 9.24 -15.23
N PRO A 203 12.72 9.49 -16.27
CA PRO A 203 13.71 10.57 -16.22
C PRO A 203 13.05 11.93 -15.96
N LEU A 204 13.59 12.74 -15.05
CA LEU A 204 13.02 14.06 -14.77
C LEU A 204 13.07 15.00 -15.98
N ASP A 205 14.01 14.81 -16.90
CA ASP A 205 14.05 15.51 -18.19
C ASP A 205 12.83 15.20 -19.08
N ASP A 206 12.34 13.96 -19.10
CA ASP A 206 11.08 13.62 -19.78
C ASP A 206 9.89 14.30 -19.08
N LEU A 207 9.83 14.19 -17.75
CA LEU A 207 8.78 14.82 -16.94
C LEU A 207 8.86 16.36 -16.93
N SER A 208 9.95 16.96 -17.41
CA SER A 208 10.09 18.41 -17.56
C SER A 208 9.27 18.93 -18.74
N ARG A 209 9.22 18.15 -19.84
CA ARG A 209 8.49 18.48 -21.07
C ARG A 209 6.98 18.22 -20.98
N GLY A 210 6.60 17.19 -20.25
CA GLY A 210 5.20 16.78 -20.10
C GLY A 210 5.08 15.35 -19.57
N PHE A 211 3.89 14.99 -19.09
CA PHE A 211 3.66 13.63 -18.57
C PHE A 211 3.28 12.65 -19.69
N PRO A 212 3.59 11.34 -19.55
CA PRO A 212 3.24 10.33 -20.56
C PRO A 212 1.73 10.20 -20.79
N ALA A 213 1.32 9.72 -21.96
CA ALA A 213 -0.10 9.49 -22.27
C ALA A 213 -0.69 8.20 -21.65
N GLN A 214 0.14 7.30 -21.11
CA GLN A 214 -0.31 6.04 -20.49
C GLN A 214 -0.59 6.26 -19.00
N ALA A 215 -1.84 6.07 -18.55
CA ALA A 215 -2.27 6.43 -17.19
C ALA A 215 -1.41 5.82 -16.05
N HIS A 216 -0.98 4.56 -16.16
CA HIS A 216 -0.05 4.00 -15.16
C HIS A 216 1.26 4.82 -15.05
N ARG A 217 1.82 5.30 -16.17
CA ARG A 217 3.01 6.16 -16.20
C ARG A 217 2.71 7.60 -15.78
N VAL A 218 1.48 8.09 -15.96
CA VAL A 218 1.00 9.35 -15.37
C VAL A 218 1.07 9.27 -13.84
N SER A 219 0.58 8.18 -13.25
CA SER A 219 0.64 7.99 -11.79
C SER A 219 2.07 8.00 -11.28
N VAL A 220 2.97 7.29 -11.97
CA VAL A 220 4.40 7.29 -11.66
C VAL A 220 4.97 8.72 -11.76
N ALA A 221 4.67 9.46 -12.83
CA ALA A 221 5.11 10.85 -12.99
C ALA A 221 4.66 11.77 -11.84
N TYR A 222 3.40 11.71 -11.41
CA TYR A 222 2.92 12.47 -10.25
C TYR A 222 3.56 12.01 -8.93
N ALA A 223 3.77 10.70 -8.76
CA ALA A 223 4.37 10.15 -7.55
C ALA A 223 5.86 10.54 -7.41
N GLU A 224 6.61 10.49 -8.51
CA GLU A 224 8.00 10.95 -8.60
C GLU A 224 8.09 12.46 -8.37
N SER A 225 7.24 13.25 -9.03
CA SER A 225 7.18 14.71 -8.90
C SER A 225 6.96 15.15 -7.44
N ALA A 226 5.99 14.53 -6.76
CA ALA A 226 5.66 14.84 -5.37
C ALA A 226 6.79 14.50 -4.39
N ASP A 227 7.37 13.29 -4.50
CA ASP A 227 8.41 12.84 -3.58
C ASP A 227 9.75 13.55 -3.84
N PHE A 228 10.08 13.86 -5.09
CA PHE A 228 11.29 14.62 -5.43
C PHE A 228 11.21 16.08 -4.98
N VAL A 229 10.05 16.75 -5.12
CA VAL A 229 9.87 18.12 -4.60
C VAL A 229 9.96 18.15 -3.07
N GLU A 230 9.36 17.19 -2.37
CA GLU A 230 9.48 17.10 -0.91
C GLU A 230 10.92 16.80 -0.47
N TRP A 231 11.64 15.90 -1.17
CA TRP A 231 13.05 15.62 -0.92
C TRP A 231 13.94 16.85 -1.15
N LEU A 232 13.70 17.63 -2.21
CA LEU A 232 14.43 18.88 -2.49
C LEU A 232 14.23 19.95 -1.40
N ARG A 233 13.01 20.08 -0.86
CA ARG A 233 12.71 20.95 0.30
C ARG A 233 13.47 20.50 1.54
N LEU A 234 13.27 19.25 1.96
CA LEU A 234 13.86 18.69 3.19
C LEU A 234 15.40 18.75 3.17
N ARG A 235 16.01 18.64 1.98
CA ARG A 235 17.47 18.77 1.78
C ARG A 235 17.99 20.22 1.91
N GLY A 236 17.16 21.24 1.71
CA GLY A 236 17.56 22.64 1.51
C GLY A 236 17.24 23.61 2.65
N GLY A 237 16.87 23.12 3.84
CA GLY A 237 16.36 23.97 4.92
C GLY A 237 14.93 24.42 4.66
N ASP A 238 14.03 23.44 4.58
CA ASP A 238 12.61 23.58 4.27
C ASP A 238 12.37 24.37 2.97
N ASP A 239 11.97 25.64 3.09
CA ASP A 239 11.55 26.47 1.97
C ASP A 239 12.62 27.50 1.57
N ALA A 240 13.77 27.57 2.25
CA ALA A 240 14.79 28.60 1.97
C ALA A 240 15.36 28.49 0.54
N HIS A 241 15.79 27.29 0.14
CA HIS A 241 16.27 27.04 -1.22
C HIS A 241 15.16 27.15 -2.27
N PHE A 242 13.93 26.72 -1.95
CA PHE A 242 12.82 26.77 -2.90
C PHE A 242 12.46 28.21 -3.28
N ARG A 243 12.40 29.11 -2.28
CA ARG A 243 12.22 30.55 -2.49
C ARG A 243 13.34 31.15 -3.34
N GLU A 244 14.58 30.73 -3.12
CA GLU A 244 15.72 31.21 -3.92
C GLU A 244 15.70 30.67 -5.37
N LEU A 245 15.22 29.45 -5.61
CA LEU A 245 14.97 28.94 -6.96
C LEU A 245 13.92 29.80 -7.70
N VAL A 246 12.77 30.06 -7.07
CA VAL A 246 11.70 30.89 -7.64
C VAL A 246 12.19 32.33 -7.89
N SER A 247 12.85 32.93 -6.91
CA SER A 247 13.60 34.20 -6.97
C SER A 247 14.55 34.29 -8.18
N ARG A 248 15.25 33.20 -8.52
CA ARG A 248 16.18 33.14 -9.66
C ARG A 248 15.46 33.04 -11.00
N ILE A 249 14.46 32.17 -11.10
CA ILE A 249 13.62 32.05 -12.30
C ILE A 249 12.98 33.42 -12.60
N ALA A 250 12.45 34.11 -11.59
CA ALA A 250 11.90 35.47 -11.68
C ALA A 250 12.88 36.53 -12.23
N ARG A 251 14.19 36.25 -12.30
CA ARG A 251 15.24 37.13 -12.86
C ARG A 251 15.85 36.61 -14.18
N ASP A 252 15.10 35.82 -14.95
CA ASP A 252 15.51 35.31 -16.27
C ASP A 252 16.66 34.29 -16.25
N GLN A 253 17.00 33.73 -15.08
CA GLN A 253 18.02 32.69 -14.98
C GLN A 253 17.46 31.35 -15.54
N PRO A 254 18.13 30.71 -16.52
CA PRO A 254 17.71 29.41 -17.03
C PRO A 254 17.59 28.38 -15.90
N PHE A 255 16.58 27.51 -15.96
CA PHE A 255 16.17 26.66 -14.85
C PHE A 255 17.32 25.82 -14.28
N GLU A 256 18.13 25.21 -15.15
CA GLU A 256 19.28 24.36 -14.79
C GLU A 256 20.39 25.16 -14.10
N THR A 257 20.52 26.44 -14.48
CA THR A 257 21.46 27.39 -13.86
C THR A 257 20.93 27.89 -12.51
N ALA A 258 19.61 28.06 -12.39
CA ALA A 258 18.97 28.42 -11.12
C ALA A 258 19.10 27.28 -10.10
N VAL A 259 18.76 26.04 -10.48
CA VAL A 259 18.92 24.84 -9.62
C VAL A 259 20.38 24.65 -9.20
N SER A 260 21.33 24.71 -10.15
CA SER A 260 22.74 24.49 -9.84
C SER A 260 23.37 25.57 -8.95
N GLN A 261 22.90 26.83 -9.03
CA GLN A 261 23.35 27.88 -8.11
C GLN A 261 22.64 27.84 -6.75
N THR A 262 21.43 27.27 -6.65
CA THR A 262 20.70 27.12 -5.37
C THR A 262 21.19 25.91 -4.55
N TRP A 263 21.29 24.71 -5.14
CA TRP A 263 21.69 23.48 -4.42
C TRP A 263 23.18 23.12 -4.58
N SER A 264 23.97 23.91 -5.34
CA SER A 264 25.36 23.59 -5.70
C SER A 264 25.55 22.26 -6.44
N ALA A 265 24.47 21.74 -7.06
CA ALA A 265 24.42 20.45 -7.75
C ALA A 265 23.50 20.54 -8.98
N GLY A 266 23.85 19.85 -10.07
CA GLY A 266 23.01 19.82 -11.28
C GLY A 266 21.76 18.97 -11.11
N ILE A 267 20.70 19.24 -11.88
CA ILE A 267 19.41 18.53 -11.75
C ILE A 267 19.54 17.00 -11.87
N GLY A 268 20.35 16.50 -12.81
CA GLY A 268 20.60 15.05 -12.96
C GLY A 268 21.44 14.43 -11.82
N GLN A 269 22.21 15.23 -11.08
CA GLN A 269 22.87 14.76 -9.86
C GLN A 269 21.86 14.66 -8.71
N LEU A 270 20.99 15.66 -8.56
CA LEU A 270 19.90 15.63 -7.58
C LEU A 270 18.94 14.47 -7.84
N GLU A 271 18.60 14.19 -9.11
CA GLU A 271 17.82 13.02 -9.53
C GLU A 271 18.51 11.70 -9.15
N HIS A 272 19.82 11.58 -9.39
CA HIS A 272 20.61 10.39 -9.07
C HIS A 272 20.64 10.12 -7.56
N GLU A 273 20.96 11.13 -6.74
CA GLU A 273 21.06 11.00 -5.29
C GLU A 273 19.69 10.74 -4.64
N TRP A 274 18.61 11.30 -5.19
CA TRP A 274 17.24 10.97 -4.78
C TRP A 274 16.86 9.51 -5.13
N ARG A 275 17.24 9.02 -6.32
CA ARG A 275 17.03 7.63 -6.74
C ARG A 275 17.81 6.62 -5.91
N GLU A 276 19.01 6.96 -5.45
CA GLU A 276 19.74 6.15 -4.47
C GLU A 276 19.01 6.12 -3.12
N GLY A 277 18.57 7.27 -2.60
CA GLY A 277 17.77 7.34 -1.38
C GLY A 277 16.43 6.58 -1.48
N LEU A 278 15.78 6.58 -2.65
CA LEU A 278 14.61 5.73 -2.95
C LEU A 278 14.95 4.24 -2.86
N ALA A 279 16.05 3.83 -3.50
CA ALA A 279 16.50 2.44 -3.52
C ALA A 279 16.86 1.94 -2.11
N GLU A 280 17.44 2.78 -1.25
CA GLU A 280 17.65 2.46 0.16
C GLU A 280 16.31 2.36 0.92
N ARG A 281 15.47 3.40 0.83
CA ARG A 281 14.17 3.52 1.53
C ARG A 281 13.24 2.35 1.23
N TYR A 282 13.25 1.84 0.00
CA TYR A 282 12.34 0.79 -0.46
C TYR A 282 13.00 -0.58 -0.63
N GLY A 283 14.30 -0.66 -0.91
CA GLY A 283 15.06 -1.91 -1.00
C GLY A 283 15.33 -2.58 0.35
N ALA A 284 15.34 -1.82 1.45
CA ALA A 284 15.46 -2.38 2.81
C ALA A 284 14.19 -3.10 3.31
N MET A 285 13.01 -2.73 2.81
CA MET A 285 11.72 -3.24 3.32
C MET A 285 11.50 -4.75 3.12
N PRO A 286 11.82 -5.36 1.94
CA PRO A 286 11.71 -6.81 1.74
C PRO A 286 12.60 -7.66 2.67
N LEU A 287 13.61 -7.08 3.33
CA LEU A 287 14.45 -7.76 4.32
C LEU A 287 13.87 -7.68 5.74
N LEU A 288 13.31 -6.54 6.13
CA LEU A 288 12.72 -6.34 7.47
C LEU A 288 11.31 -6.91 7.61
N LEU A 289 10.50 -6.87 6.55
CA LEU A 289 9.20 -7.57 6.45
C LEU A 289 9.32 -8.90 5.71
N GLY A 290 10.56 -9.38 5.50
CA GLY A 290 10.85 -10.59 4.75
C GLY A 290 10.21 -11.84 5.35
N THR A 291 10.02 -12.86 4.50
CA THR A 291 9.39 -14.14 4.85
C THR A 291 9.95 -14.78 6.12
N GLY A 292 11.23 -14.54 6.45
CA GLY A 292 11.86 -14.97 7.69
C GLY A 292 11.13 -14.56 8.97
N LEU A 293 10.48 -13.39 9.02
CA LEU A 293 9.73 -12.95 10.21
C LEU A 293 8.38 -13.70 10.35
N ILE A 294 7.72 -13.97 9.22
CA ILE A 294 6.53 -14.83 9.16
C ILE A 294 6.90 -16.28 9.54
N TRP A 295 8.01 -16.82 9.00
CA TRP A 295 8.51 -18.14 9.35
C TRP A 295 8.98 -18.25 10.80
N ALA A 296 9.57 -17.19 11.38
CA ALA A 296 9.92 -17.14 12.79
C ALA A 296 8.66 -17.15 13.67
N LEU A 297 7.63 -16.37 13.34
CA LEU A 297 6.35 -16.39 14.05
C LEU A 297 5.66 -17.76 13.96
N ILE A 298 5.63 -18.38 12.77
CA ILE A 298 5.15 -19.75 12.58
C ILE A 298 5.97 -20.74 13.41
N GLY A 299 7.30 -20.62 13.42
CA GLY A 299 8.20 -21.46 14.22
C GLY A 299 7.94 -21.35 15.72
N VAL A 300 7.77 -20.13 16.25
CA VAL A 300 7.39 -19.88 17.65
C VAL A 300 6.02 -20.48 17.96
N LEU A 301 5.03 -20.32 17.10
CA LEU A 301 3.69 -20.91 17.28
C LEU A 301 3.74 -22.45 17.27
N VAL A 302 4.54 -23.06 16.40
CA VAL A 302 4.78 -24.51 16.36
C VAL A 302 5.49 -25.01 17.63
N LEU A 303 6.51 -24.30 18.11
CA LEU A 303 7.21 -24.62 19.36
C LEU A 303 6.29 -24.52 20.58
N LEU A 304 5.46 -23.48 20.66
CA LEU A 304 4.46 -23.31 21.73
C LEU A 304 3.38 -24.41 21.68
N ALA A 305 2.90 -24.77 20.49
CA ALA A 305 1.93 -25.86 20.31
C ALA A 305 2.52 -27.23 20.70
N TRP A 306 3.77 -27.51 20.29
CA TRP A 306 4.50 -28.72 20.68
C TRP A 306 4.75 -28.77 22.19
N TRP A 307 5.19 -27.68 22.81
CA TRP A 307 5.44 -27.59 24.25
C TRP A 307 4.16 -27.78 25.07
N ARG A 308 3.05 -27.18 24.63
CA ARG A 308 1.73 -27.40 25.22
C ARG A 308 1.30 -28.86 25.10
N ARG A 309 1.35 -29.44 23.90
CA ARG A 309 1.05 -30.87 23.67
C ARG A 309 1.93 -31.79 24.51
N ARG A 310 3.21 -31.47 24.71
CA ARG A 310 4.14 -32.26 25.54
C ARG A 310 3.86 -32.13 27.04
N ARG A 311 3.39 -30.97 27.51
CA ARG A 311 2.89 -30.78 28.89
C ARG A 311 1.59 -31.55 29.13
N ASP A 312 0.64 -31.50 28.19
CA ASP A 312 -0.64 -32.18 28.35
C ASP A 312 -0.50 -33.71 28.18
N ALA A 313 0.42 -34.21 27.34
CA ALA A 313 0.76 -35.63 27.27
C ALA A 313 1.37 -36.17 28.58
N ARG A 314 2.23 -35.39 29.26
CA ARG A 314 2.77 -35.76 30.58
C ARG A 314 1.65 -35.88 31.63
N ARG A 315 0.73 -34.92 31.66
CA ARG A 315 -0.45 -34.96 32.53
C ARG A 315 -1.35 -36.19 32.30
N THR A 316 -1.43 -36.69 31.07
CA THR A 316 -2.15 -37.93 30.76
C THR A 316 -1.42 -39.16 31.33
N LEU A 317 -0.09 -39.25 31.14
CA LEU A 317 0.74 -40.32 31.72
C LEU A 317 0.72 -40.30 33.26
N GLU A 318 0.78 -39.10 33.87
CA GLU A 318 0.67 -38.90 35.33
C GLU A 318 -0.70 -39.36 35.88
N ARG A 319 -1.79 -39.22 35.11
CA ARG A 319 -3.12 -39.75 35.47
C ARG A 319 -3.15 -41.27 35.42
N TRP A 320 -2.70 -41.86 34.30
CA TRP A 320 -2.67 -43.30 34.12
C TRP A 320 -1.79 -43.99 35.16
N GLY A 321 -0.58 -43.50 35.41
CA GLY A 321 0.29 -44.04 36.47
C GLY A 321 -0.34 -43.93 37.87
N ALA A 322 -1.08 -42.85 38.16
CA ALA A 322 -1.81 -42.73 39.41
C ALA A 322 -3.07 -43.62 39.48
N GLU A 323 -3.65 -44.02 38.35
CA GLU A 323 -4.75 -44.99 38.26
C GLU A 323 -4.22 -46.42 38.42
N GLU A 324 -3.11 -46.76 37.76
CA GLU A 324 -2.37 -48.01 37.92
C GLU A 324 -1.87 -48.19 39.36
N GLU A 325 -1.29 -47.15 39.99
CA GLU A 325 -0.90 -47.22 41.39
C GLU A 325 -2.10 -47.45 42.33
N ARG A 326 -3.26 -46.84 42.08
CA ARG A 326 -4.47 -47.09 42.89
C ARG A 326 -4.97 -48.52 42.69
N ALA A 327 -4.98 -49.03 41.46
CA ALA A 327 -5.34 -50.41 41.15
C ALA A 327 -4.37 -51.42 41.79
N ALA A 328 -3.06 -51.16 41.71
CA ALA A 328 -2.01 -51.98 42.32
C ALA A 328 -2.10 -51.98 43.85
N ARG A 329 -2.32 -50.81 44.48
CA ARG A 329 -2.55 -50.68 45.92
C ARG A 329 -3.82 -51.42 46.36
N ALA A 330 -4.92 -51.31 45.62
CA ALA A 330 -6.15 -52.06 45.89
C ALA A 330 -5.94 -53.59 45.75
N ALA A 331 -5.24 -54.04 44.70
CA ALA A 331 -4.89 -55.44 44.50
C ALA A 331 -3.84 -55.96 45.52
N ALA A 332 -3.03 -55.08 46.12
CA ALA A 332 -2.14 -55.41 47.22
C ALA A 332 -2.91 -55.56 48.55
N VAL A 333 -3.81 -54.63 48.86
CA VAL A 333 -4.70 -54.71 50.04
C VAL A 333 -5.57 -55.96 49.98
N ALA A 334 -6.14 -56.27 48.81
CA ALA A 334 -6.91 -57.52 48.60
C ALA A 334 -6.05 -58.77 48.85
N ARG A 335 -4.80 -58.81 48.35
CA ARG A 335 -3.87 -59.92 48.60
C ARG A 335 -3.46 -60.04 50.06
N ILE A 336 -3.23 -58.92 50.76
CA ILE A 336 -2.90 -58.92 52.19
C ILE A 336 -4.08 -59.46 53.00
N ALA A 337 -5.32 -59.04 52.71
CA ALA A 337 -6.52 -59.57 53.37
C ALA A 337 -6.68 -61.09 53.21
N VAL A 338 -6.29 -61.65 52.06
CA VAL A 338 -6.26 -63.10 51.83
C VAL A 338 -5.13 -63.79 52.61
N VAL A 339 -3.97 -63.15 52.80
CA VAL A 339 -2.80 -63.75 53.49
C VAL A 339 -2.86 -63.66 55.02
N THR A 340 -3.46 -62.60 55.59
CA THR A 340 -3.55 -62.42 57.06
C THR A 340 -4.35 -63.55 57.76
N THR A 341 -5.10 -64.35 57.01
CA THR A 341 -5.87 -65.49 57.53
C THR A 341 -5.06 -66.79 57.75
N ALA A 342 -3.75 -66.83 57.45
CA ALA A 342 -2.94 -68.06 57.61
C ALA A 342 -1.48 -67.82 58.05
N ARG A 343 -1.03 -68.40 59.18
CA ARG A 343 0.40 -68.37 59.61
C ARG A 343 0.86 -69.47 60.61
N PRO A 344 1.97 -70.18 60.30
CA PRO A 344 2.84 -70.95 61.24
C PRO A 344 4.07 -70.21 61.84
N VAL A 345 5.00 -70.94 62.52
CA VAL A 345 5.88 -70.41 63.59
C VAL A 345 7.28 -71.11 63.71
N ARG A 346 8.38 -70.31 63.80
CA ARG A 346 9.70 -70.53 64.49
C ARG A 346 10.65 -71.68 63.98
N ASP A 347 11.98 -71.75 64.23
CA ASP A 347 12.96 -70.89 64.97
C ASP A 347 14.47 -71.07 64.59
N ASP A 348 15.24 -69.96 64.70
CA ASP A 348 16.57 -69.70 65.35
C ASP A 348 17.83 -70.64 65.34
N ALA A 349 18.92 -70.14 64.68
CA ALA A 349 20.32 -69.95 65.17
C ALA A 349 21.42 -71.09 65.09
N PRO A 350 22.75 -70.86 65.41
CA PRO A 350 23.92 -71.14 64.52
C PRO A 350 25.08 -71.98 65.20
N ALA A 351 26.42 -71.98 64.94
CA ALA A 351 27.42 -71.18 64.17
C ALA A 351 28.80 -71.92 63.99
N HIS A 352 29.79 -71.32 63.27
CA HIS A 352 31.24 -71.67 63.11
C HIS A 352 31.61 -73.01 62.40
N ASP A 353 32.73 -73.21 61.67
CA ASP A 353 33.92 -72.38 61.30
C ASP A 353 34.45 -72.72 59.85
N ALA A 354 35.54 -72.06 59.38
CA ALA A 354 36.04 -72.03 57.97
C ALA A 354 37.26 -73.01 57.68
N PRO A 355 38.02 -73.00 56.54
CA PRO A 355 38.00 -72.15 55.31
C PRO A 355 38.32 -72.84 53.93
N ALA A 356 38.48 -71.99 52.88
CA ALA A 356 39.41 -72.07 51.72
C ALA A 356 38.89 -72.27 50.26
N ASP A 357 39.44 -71.40 49.38
CA ASP A 357 39.65 -71.41 47.92
C ASP A 357 38.51 -71.67 46.89
N GLY A 358 38.33 -70.69 45.97
CA GLY A 358 37.51 -70.79 44.75
C GLY A 358 37.32 -69.44 44.04
N ALA A 359 37.76 -69.32 42.77
CA ALA A 359 37.85 -68.06 42.01
C ALA A 359 36.50 -67.34 41.72
N PRO A 360 36.48 -66.00 41.52
CA PRO A 360 35.26 -65.21 41.33
C PRO A 360 34.87 -64.95 39.87
N ALA A 361 33.56 -64.80 39.60
CA ALA A 361 32.99 -63.72 38.76
C ALA A 361 31.44 -63.76 38.70
N ASP A 362 30.84 -62.61 39.01
CA ASP A 362 29.48 -62.09 38.81
C ASP A 362 28.40 -62.84 37.98
N GLY A 363 27.15 -62.68 38.45
CA GLY A 363 26.05 -62.23 37.59
C GLY A 363 24.83 -63.16 37.46
N PRO A 364 23.62 -62.76 37.88
CA PRO A 364 22.45 -63.64 37.86
C PRO A 364 21.71 -63.70 36.51
N ARG A 365 20.91 -64.76 36.36
CA ARG A 365 19.95 -65.01 35.27
C ARG A 365 18.74 -64.06 35.30
N ALA A 366 17.96 -64.14 34.20
CA ALA A 366 16.59 -63.67 33.98
C ALA A 366 16.44 -62.17 33.61
N ALA A 367 15.61 -61.80 32.62
CA ALA A 367 14.92 -62.60 31.59
C ALA A 367 14.56 -61.71 30.37
N ASP A 368 14.10 -62.35 29.29
CA ASP A 368 13.28 -61.81 28.20
C ASP A 368 13.73 -60.47 27.56
N GLY A 369 14.75 -60.57 26.70
CA GLY A 369 15.07 -59.57 25.68
C GLY A 369 14.55 -59.99 24.31
N ALA A 370 13.62 -59.23 23.74
CA ALA A 370 12.92 -59.56 22.49
C ALA A 370 13.81 -59.53 21.23
N ARG A 371 13.37 -60.27 20.20
CA ARG A 371 13.55 -60.00 18.75
C ARG A 371 12.30 -60.53 18.03
N ALA A 372 11.62 -59.69 17.25
CA ALA A 372 11.95 -59.31 15.87
C ALA A 372 11.75 -60.53 14.94
N ALA A 373 10.69 -60.51 14.13
CA ALA A 373 10.69 -59.97 12.76
C ALA A 373 11.10 -61.09 11.77
N ASP A 374 10.97 -60.98 10.44
CA ASP A 374 10.56 -59.87 9.57
C ASP A 374 9.45 -60.37 8.60
N ASP A 375 9.01 -59.50 7.67
CA ASP A 375 8.48 -59.79 6.31
C ASP A 375 7.32 -60.82 6.12
N GLU A 376 6.58 -60.90 5.01
CA GLU A 376 6.80 -60.46 3.61
C GLU A 376 5.42 -60.26 2.88
N ASP A 377 5.41 -60.25 1.54
CA ASP A 377 4.27 -60.55 0.63
C ASP A 377 3.26 -59.43 0.22
N ASP A 378 3.60 -58.74 -0.89
CA ASP A 378 2.86 -58.63 -2.18
C ASP A 378 1.39 -58.09 -2.33
N GLY A 379 1.08 -57.70 -3.59
CA GLY A 379 -0.23 -57.21 -4.07
C GLY A 379 -0.33 -55.67 -4.15
N ASP A 380 0.07 -54.98 -5.22
CA ASP A 380 -0.58 -54.90 -6.56
C ASP A 380 -2.10 -54.68 -6.53
N ASP A 381 -2.56 -53.51 -7.01
CA ASP A 381 -3.57 -53.44 -8.09
C ASP A 381 -3.69 -52.05 -8.77
N ASP A 382 -4.22 -52.03 -10.00
CA ASP A 382 -4.36 -50.84 -10.89
C ASP A 382 -5.69 -50.08 -10.69
N ALA A 383 -5.69 -48.76 -10.96
CA ALA A 383 -6.87 -48.00 -11.41
C ALA A 383 -6.53 -46.61 -11.98
N SER A 384 -6.55 -46.46 -13.31
CA SER A 384 -6.62 -45.15 -13.98
C SER A 384 -8.02 -44.49 -13.90
N PRO A 385 -8.15 -43.15 -14.00
CA PRO A 385 -9.41 -42.44 -13.75
C PRO A 385 -10.38 -42.45 -14.96
N PRO A 386 -11.72 -42.47 -14.72
CA PRO A 386 -12.73 -42.39 -15.77
C PRO A 386 -12.96 -40.95 -16.27
N ARG A 387 -13.44 -40.84 -17.53
CA ARG A 387 -13.89 -39.61 -18.18
C ARG A 387 -15.42 -39.49 -18.19
N ASP A 388 -15.88 -38.30 -18.60
CA ASP A 388 -17.21 -37.97 -19.17
C ASP A 388 -18.48 -38.33 -18.38
N ALA A 389 -19.15 -37.29 -17.88
CA ALA A 389 -20.61 -37.26 -17.73
C ALA A 389 -21.15 -35.99 -18.42
N ARG A 390 -22.19 -36.11 -19.25
CA ARG A 390 -22.72 -35.00 -20.06
C ARG A 390 -24.09 -34.51 -19.56
N GLY A 391 -24.24 -33.18 -19.48
CA GLY A 391 -25.53 -32.49 -19.44
C GLY A 391 -25.98 -32.01 -18.04
N PRO A 392 -27.04 -31.19 -17.97
CA PRO A 392 -27.85 -30.65 -19.08
C PRO A 392 -27.27 -29.35 -19.67
N ARG A 393 -28.00 -28.73 -20.63
CA ARG A 393 -27.73 -27.38 -21.13
C ARG A 393 -28.52 -26.36 -20.30
N ASP A 394 -27.89 -25.25 -19.91
CA ASP A 394 -28.55 -24.10 -19.28
C ASP A 394 -28.46 -22.89 -20.24
N PRO A 395 -29.53 -22.07 -20.44
CA PRO A 395 -29.74 -21.40 -21.73
C PRO A 395 -29.30 -19.92 -21.82
N HIS A 396 -28.27 -19.48 -21.08
CA HIS A 396 -27.77 -18.10 -21.16
C HIS A 396 -26.25 -17.99 -21.27
N VAL A 397 -25.75 -18.07 -22.52
CA VAL A 397 -24.39 -17.62 -22.86
C VAL A 397 -24.49 -16.34 -23.72
N PRO A 398 -23.92 -15.21 -23.31
CA PRO A 398 -23.97 -13.98 -24.08
C PRO A 398 -23.22 -14.16 -25.40
N THR A 399 -23.93 -13.93 -26.52
CA THR A 399 -23.36 -13.98 -27.87
C THR A 399 -23.14 -12.56 -28.36
N ILE A 400 -21.89 -12.24 -28.71
CA ILE A 400 -21.51 -10.93 -29.26
C ILE A 400 -21.35 -11.02 -30.78
N VAL A 401 -21.83 -9.99 -31.49
CA VAL A 401 -21.70 -9.89 -32.94
C VAL A 401 -20.55 -8.94 -33.26
N TRP A 402 -19.55 -9.44 -33.98
CA TRP A 402 -18.40 -8.66 -34.44
C TRP A 402 -18.14 -8.99 -35.91
N GLU A 403 -17.85 -7.96 -36.73
CA GLU A 403 -17.70 -8.06 -38.19
C GLU A 403 -18.80 -8.89 -38.91
N GLY A 404 -20.04 -8.79 -38.43
CA GLY A 404 -21.20 -9.50 -39.01
C GLY A 404 -21.24 -11.01 -38.72
N ARG A 405 -20.42 -11.51 -37.80
CA ARG A 405 -20.45 -12.91 -37.33
C ARG A 405 -20.74 -12.98 -35.83
N SER A 406 -21.55 -13.96 -35.44
CA SER A 406 -21.91 -14.22 -34.04
C SER A 406 -20.86 -15.11 -33.40
N HIS A 407 -20.25 -14.63 -32.32
CA HIS A 407 -19.26 -15.36 -31.53
C HIS A 407 -19.82 -15.65 -30.14
N THR A 408 -19.81 -16.94 -29.78
CA THR A 408 -20.20 -17.45 -28.46
C THR A 408 -18.92 -17.60 -27.62
N LEU A 409 -18.86 -16.92 -26.48
CA LEU A 409 -17.78 -17.09 -25.50
C LEU A 409 -17.97 -18.43 -24.77
N HIS A 410 -16.87 -19.15 -24.56
CA HIS A 410 -16.82 -20.47 -23.90
C HIS A 410 -15.99 -20.40 -22.62
#